data_AF-A0A926T092-F1
#
_entry.id   AF-A0A926T092-F1
#
_cell.length_a   1.000
_cell.length_b   1.000
_cell.length_c   1.000
_cell.angle_alpha   90.00
_cell.angle_beta   90.00
_cell.angle_gamma   90.00
#
_symmetry.space_group_name_H-M   'P 1'
#
loop_
_entity.id
_entity.type
_entity.pdbx_description
1 polymer ?
#
loop_
_entity_poly.entity_id
_entity_poly.type
_entity_poly.pdbx_seq_one_letter_code
_entity_poly.pdbx_strand_id
1 'polypeptide(L)'
;MGYIVCDDKFNRVKVKSPEYVALAHTKGGLSDRRLLEIIVNAEGDEVLSYFPEWLPIYQNIQAKYEALVEEIVENYQAIASTAATPKELANLAIQHPYSGILFGLRSGKLTSVKAGLKSMPFAKVEALIQRDSIAIIN
;
A
#
# COMPACT_ATOMS: atom_id res chain seq x y z
N MET A 1 19.82 -10.71 18.74
CA MET A 1 20.64 -11.81 18.18
C MET A 1 19.70 -12.89 17.67
N GLY A 2 20.13 -13.77 16.78
CA GLY A 2 19.24 -14.76 16.17
C GLY A 2 19.96 -16.06 15.81
N TYR A 3 19.21 -17.13 15.67
CA TYR A 3 19.70 -18.48 15.36
C TYR A 3 19.21 -18.90 13.97
N ILE A 4 20.00 -19.76 13.31
CA ILE A 4 19.63 -20.35 12.03
C ILE A 4 19.26 -21.79 12.32
N VAL A 5 18.01 -22.14 12.05
CA VAL A 5 17.52 -23.52 12.14
C VAL A 5 17.74 -24.17 10.78
N CYS A 6 18.33 -25.35 10.77
CA CYS A 6 18.55 -26.15 9.56
C CYS A 6 17.84 -27.49 9.70
N ASP A 7 17.08 -27.91 8.68
CA ASP A 7 16.46 -29.23 8.65
C ASP A 7 17.41 -30.30 8.04
N ASP A 8 16.93 -31.54 8.00
CA ASP A 8 17.61 -32.72 7.44
C ASP A 8 17.89 -32.62 5.93
N LYS A 9 17.15 -31.77 5.22
CA LYS A 9 17.28 -31.46 3.80
C LYS A 9 18.12 -30.19 3.54
N PHE A 10 18.83 -29.69 4.54
CA PHE A 10 19.64 -28.47 4.46
C PHE A 10 18.87 -27.15 4.20
N ASN A 11 17.55 -27.13 4.38
CA ASN A 11 16.76 -25.91 4.35
C ASN A 11 17.04 -25.09 5.60
N ARG A 12 17.30 -23.80 5.44
CA ARG A 12 17.71 -22.90 6.53
C ARG A 12 16.69 -21.80 6.75
N VAL A 13 16.18 -21.68 7.98
CA VAL A 13 15.31 -20.59 8.44
C VAL A 13 16.08 -19.74 9.44
N LYS A 14 16.15 -18.43 9.20
CA LYS A 14 16.79 -17.48 10.12
C LYS A 14 15.74 -16.97 11.09
N VAL A 15 15.91 -17.24 12.38
CA VAL A 15 15.05 -16.73 13.45
C VAL A 15 15.81 -15.61 14.17
N LYS A 16 15.22 -14.42 14.26
CA LYS A 16 15.83 -13.24 14.88
C LYS A 16 15.08 -12.88 16.16
N SER A 17 15.78 -12.43 17.20
CA SER A 17 15.11 -11.93 18.40
C SER A 17 14.31 -10.67 18.06
N PRO A 18 13.09 -10.51 18.60
CA PRO A 18 12.28 -9.33 18.39
C PRO A 18 13.01 -8.03 18.72
N GLU A 19 13.79 -7.99 19.81
CA GLU A 19 14.56 -6.79 20.21
C GLU A 19 15.68 -6.43 19.22
N TYR A 20 16.20 -7.42 18.48
CA TYR A 20 17.21 -7.18 17.47
C TYR A 20 16.59 -6.70 16.16
N VAL A 21 15.41 -7.21 15.83
CA VAL A 21 14.58 -6.70 14.73
C VAL A 21 14.18 -5.25 15.04
N ALA A 22 13.76 -4.97 16.27
CA ALA A 22 13.51 -3.63 16.80
C ALA A 22 14.70 -2.68 16.63
N LEU A 23 15.88 -3.06 17.10
CA LEU A 23 17.09 -2.26 16.97
C LEU A 23 17.52 -2.02 15.51
N ALA A 24 17.28 -3.00 14.63
CA ALA A 24 17.50 -2.84 13.20
C ALA A 24 16.49 -1.87 12.57
N HIS A 25 15.23 -1.86 13.03
CA HIS A 25 14.22 -0.87 12.63
C HIS A 25 14.51 0.52 13.18
N THR A 26 15.04 0.65 14.41
CA THR A 26 15.40 1.96 14.99
C THR A 26 16.66 2.57 14.35
N LYS A 27 17.63 1.75 13.94
CA LYS A 27 18.87 2.26 13.29
C LYS A 27 18.67 2.88 11.90
N GLY A 28 17.56 2.60 11.23
CA GLY A 28 17.19 3.19 9.94
C GLY A 28 16.01 4.16 9.99
N GLY A 29 15.27 4.20 11.09
CA GLY A 29 13.99 4.90 11.22
C GLY A 29 12.88 4.20 10.42
N LEU A 30 11.71 3.97 11.04
CA LEU A 30 10.52 3.58 10.28
C LEU A 30 9.98 4.84 9.59
N SER A 31 10.36 5.05 8.34
CA SER A 31 9.80 6.13 7.53
C SER A 31 8.34 5.85 7.19
N ASP A 32 7.57 6.90 6.91
CA ASP A 32 6.18 6.79 6.45
C ASP A 32 6.03 5.81 5.28
N ARG A 33 7.02 5.79 4.37
CA ARG A 33 7.09 4.83 3.26
C ARG A 33 7.19 3.39 3.74
N ARG A 34 7.98 3.11 4.79
CA ARG A 34 8.11 1.74 5.33
C ARG A 34 6.84 1.30 6.06
N LEU A 35 6.16 2.20 6.76
CA LEU A 35 4.83 1.95 7.33
C LEU A 35 3.82 1.64 6.23
N LEU A 36 3.84 2.41 5.14
CA LEU A 36 2.98 2.17 3.98
C LEU A 36 3.22 0.78 3.37
N GLU A 37 4.48 0.34 3.26
CA GLU A 37 4.82 -1.01 2.80
C GLU A 37 4.20 -2.10 3.69
N ILE A 38 4.29 -1.93 5.00
CA ILE A 38 3.71 -2.85 5.99
C ILE A 38 2.18 -2.90 5.85
N ILE A 39 1.53 -1.74 5.71
CA ILE A 39 0.08 -1.62 5.54
C ILE A 39 -0.37 -2.30 4.25
N VAL A 40 0.30 -2.03 3.12
CA VAL A 40 -0.04 -2.62 1.81
C VAL A 40 0.14 -4.14 1.79
N ASN A 41 1.09 -4.66 2.58
CA ASN A 41 1.33 -6.10 2.70
C ASN A 41 0.48 -6.80 3.76
N ALA A 42 -0.32 -6.06 4.54
CA ALA A 42 -1.09 -6.57 5.68
C ALA A 42 -0.21 -7.22 6.77
N GLU A 43 0.98 -6.69 7.00
CA GLU A 43 1.94 -7.14 8.03
C GLU A 43 1.85 -6.29 9.32
N GLY A 44 0.81 -5.46 9.44
CA GLY A 44 0.67 -4.46 10.50
C GLY A 44 0.54 -5.03 11.91
N ASP A 45 -0.20 -6.13 12.07
CA ASP A 45 -0.48 -6.72 13.39
C ASP A 45 0.80 -7.19 14.09
N GLU A 46 1.73 -7.79 13.34
CA GLU A 46 3.02 -8.24 13.86
C GLU A 46 3.88 -7.04 14.27
N VAL A 47 3.92 -5.98 13.45
CA VAL A 47 4.69 -4.77 13.73
C VAL A 47 4.14 -4.02 14.94
N LEU A 48 2.82 -3.87 15.06
CA LEU A 48 2.17 -3.18 16.17
C LEU A 48 2.28 -3.94 17.49
N SER A 49 2.36 -5.27 17.45
CA SER A 49 2.63 -6.09 18.65
C SER A 49 4.02 -5.82 19.21
N TYR A 50 5.00 -5.45 18.37
CA TYR A 50 6.36 -5.14 18.78
C TYR A 50 6.59 -3.65 19.05
N PHE A 51 5.89 -2.76 18.36
CA PHE A 51 6.02 -1.29 18.43
C PHE A 51 4.67 -0.59 18.64
N PRO A 52 4.04 -0.75 19.81
CA PRO A 52 2.75 -0.12 20.08
C PRO A 52 2.80 1.41 20.02
N GLU A 53 3.97 2.02 20.24
CA GLU A 53 4.18 3.47 20.14
C GLU A 53 3.94 4.03 18.74
N TRP A 54 3.98 3.19 17.71
CA TRP A 54 3.73 3.60 16.33
C TRP A 54 2.27 3.45 15.90
N LEU A 55 1.42 2.91 16.78
CA LEU A 55 -0.01 2.76 16.52
C LEU A 55 -0.66 4.05 15.98
N PRO A 56 -0.40 5.26 16.53
CA PRO A 56 -1.01 6.48 16.02
C PRO A 56 -0.58 6.82 14.58
N ILE A 57 0.72 6.62 14.27
CA ILE A 57 1.27 6.93 12.94
C ILE A 57 0.77 5.89 11.93
N TYR A 58 0.79 4.61 12.32
CA TYR A 58 0.26 3.50 11.53
C TYR A 58 -1.21 3.73 11.17
N GLN A 59 -2.05 4.04 12.17
CA GLN A 59 -3.48 4.30 11.95
C GLN A 59 -3.72 5.49 11.02
N ASN A 60 -2.93 6.57 11.16
CA ASN A 60 -3.02 7.73 10.27
C ASN A 60 -2.69 7.36 8.81
N ILE A 61 -1.60 6.63 8.58
CA ILE A 61 -1.22 6.20 7.22
C ILE A 61 -2.22 5.18 6.67
N GLN A 62 -2.72 4.27 7.51
CA GLN A 62 -3.73 3.29 7.14
C GLN A 62 -5.02 3.98 6.70
N ALA A 63 -5.51 4.97 7.47
CA ALA A 63 -6.70 5.73 7.12
C ALA A 63 -6.55 6.43 5.77
N LYS A 64 -5.38 7.06 5.51
CA LYS A 64 -5.10 7.68 4.20
C LYS A 64 -5.04 6.67 3.06
N TYR A 65 -4.46 5.50 3.31
CA TYR A 65 -4.42 4.43 2.31
C TYR A 65 -5.81 3.89 2.01
N GLU A 66 -6.65 3.70 3.03
CA GLU A 66 -8.04 3.26 2.87
C GLU A 66 -8.89 4.30 2.13
N ALA A 67 -8.73 5.59 2.44
CA ALA A 67 -9.38 6.68 1.72
C ALA A 67 -8.99 6.70 0.24
N LEU A 68 -7.70 6.53 -0.08
CA LEU A 68 -7.24 6.42 -1.47
C LEU A 68 -7.85 5.20 -2.19
N VAL A 69 -7.97 4.07 -1.50
CA VAL A 69 -8.62 2.88 -2.07
C VAL A 69 -10.08 3.16 -2.39
N GLU A 70 -10.81 3.77 -1.46
CA GLU A 70 -12.22 4.14 -1.62
C GLU A 70 -12.39 5.13 -2.78
N GLU A 71 -11.59 6.19 -2.82
CA GLU A 71 -11.58 7.19 -3.90
C GLU A 71 -11.41 6.54 -5.28
N ILE A 72 -10.45 5.62 -5.43
CA ILE A 72 -10.22 4.92 -6.71
C ILE A 72 -11.42 4.03 -7.07
N VAL A 73 -12.02 3.35 -6.08
CA VAL A 73 -13.22 2.51 -6.31
C VAL A 73 -14.39 3.35 -6.79
N GLU A 74 -14.67 4.46 -6.11
CA GLU A 74 -15.75 5.39 -6.45
C GLU A 74 -15.55 5.96 -7.85
N ASN A 75 -14.34 6.47 -8.15
CA ASN A 75 -14.03 7.00 -9.47
C ASN A 75 -14.15 5.94 -10.57
N TYR A 76 -13.71 4.70 -10.30
CA TYR A 76 -13.90 3.61 -11.26
C TYR A 76 -15.38 3.33 -11.53
N GLN A 77 -16.22 3.28 -10.49
CA GLN A 77 -17.66 3.06 -10.64
C GLN A 77 -18.36 4.22 -11.38
N ALA A 78 -18.00 5.46 -11.07
CA ALA A 78 -18.52 6.65 -11.74
C ALA A 78 -18.16 6.64 -13.24
N ILE A 79 -16.90 6.34 -13.57
CA ILE A 79 -16.45 6.25 -14.96
C ILE A 79 -17.11 5.07 -15.68
N ALA A 80 -17.21 3.90 -15.03
CA ALA A 80 -17.79 2.70 -15.63
C ALA A 80 -19.29 2.83 -15.89
N SER A 81 -20.01 3.62 -15.09
CA SER A 81 -21.44 3.92 -15.29
C SER A 81 -21.67 5.01 -16.34
N THR A 82 -20.75 5.97 -16.47
CA THR A 82 -20.89 7.09 -17.43
C THR A 82 -20.41 6.73 -18.83
N ALA A 83 -19.35 5.92 -18.96
CA ALA A 83 -18.75 5.62 -20.26
C ALA A 83 -19.53 4.53 -21.01
N ALA A 84 -20.19 4.91 -22.10
CA ALA A 84 -20.87 3.98 -22.98
C ALA A 84 -19.88 3.23 -23.89
N THR A 85 -18.76 3.88 -24.24
CA THR A 85 -17.73 3.31 -25.12
C THR A 85 -16.38 3.13 -24.43
N PRO A 86 -15.55 2.16 -24.88
CA PRO A 86 -14.19 1.99 -24.37
C PRO A 86 -13.32 3.24 -24.55
N LYS A 87 -13.60 4.05 -25.57
CA LYS A 87 -12.87 5.28 -25.87
C LYS A 87 -13.19 6.39 -24.89
N GLU A 88 -14.46 6.53 -24.50
CA GLU A 88 -14.89 7.47 -23.45
C GLU A 88 -14.31 7.09 -22.10
N LEU A 89 -14.33 5.79 -21.76
CA LEU A 89 -13.71 5.30 -20.53
C LEU A 89 -12.23 5.65 -20.49
N ALA A 90 -11.52 5.44 -21.61
CA ALA A 90 -10.12 5.79 -21.71
C ALA A 90 -9.93 7.29 -21.44
N ASN A 91 -10.64 8.17 -22.14
CA ASN A 91 -10.53 9.62 -21.98
C ASN A 91 -10.80 10.11 -20.55
N LEU A 92 -11.76 9.52 -19.85
CA LEU A 92 -12.04 9.83 -18.45
C LEU A 92 -10.94 9.31 -17.52
N ALA A 93 -10.50 8.06 -17.73
CA ALA A 93 -9.49 7.43 -16.88
C ALA A 93 -8.13 8.15 -16.92
N ILE A 94 -7.70 8.70 -18.06
CA ILE A 94 -6.39 9.40 -18.17
C ILE A 94 -6.33 10.71 -17.37
N GLN A 95 -7.48 11.26 -16.96
CA GLN A 95 -7.53 12.46 -16.12
C GLN A 95 -7.06 12.16 -14.69
N HIS A 96 -7.07 10.90 -14.28
CA HIS A 96 -6.65 10.48 -12.95
C HIS A 96 -5.17 10.01 -12.93
N PRO A 97 -4.42 10.30 -11.87
CA PRO A 97 -3.01 9.91 -11.75
C PRO A 97 -2.80 8.39 -11.60
N TYR A 98 -3.88 7.65 -11.30
CA TYR A 98 -3.96 6.20 -11.18
C TYR A 98 -4.67 5.55 -12.38
N SER A 99 -4.68 6.19 -13.55
CA SER A 99 -5.27 5.68 -14.80
C SER A 99 -4.90 4.22 -15.12
N GLY A 100 -3.64 3.82 -14.87
CA GLY A 100 -3.18 2.44 -15.05
C GLY A 100 -3.95 1.40 -14.22
N ILE A 101 -4.38 1.75 -13.00
CA ILE A 101 -5.21 0.88 -12.15
C ILE A 101 -6.60 0.76 -12.77
N LEU A 102 -7.20 1.87 -13.21
CA LEU A 102 -8.51 1.89 -13.85
C LEU A 102 -8.54 1.01 -15.11
N PHE A 103 -7.51 1.09 -15.95
CA PHE A 103 -7.35 0.22 -17.12
C PHE A 103 -7.14 -1.25 -16.76
N GLY A 104 -6.35 -1.52 -15.72
CA GLY A 104 -6.11 -2.88 -15.23
C GLY A 104 -7.38 -3.55 -14.70
N LEU A 105 -8.22 -2.80 -13.98
CA LEU A 105 -9.53 -3.27 -13.50
C LEU A 105 -10.49 -3.53 -14.65
N ARG A 106 -10.60 -2.59 -15.60
CA ARG A 106 -11.48 -2.75 -16.77
C ARG A 106 -11.10 -3.93 -17.65
N SER A 107 -9.81 -4.19 -17.82
CA SER A 107 -9.30 -5.31 -18.63
C SER A 107 -9.34 -6.66 -17.92
N GLY A 108 -9.74 -6.71 -16.64
CA GLY A 108 -9.77 -7.94 -15.83
C GLY A 108 -8.38 -8.45 -15.43
N LYS A 109 -7.31 -7.71 -15.72
CA LYS A 109 -5.94 -8.07 -15.34
C LYS A 109 -5.65 -7.84 -13.86
N LEU A 110 -6.35 -6.89 -13.25
CA LEU A 110 -6.31 -6.63 -11.81
C LEU A 110 -7.59 -7.15 -11.16
N THR A 111 -7.42 -7.90 -10.06
CA THR A 111 -8.54 -8.43 -9.27
C THR A 111 -9.15 -7.39 -8.34
N SER A 112 -8.36 -6.41 -7.88
CA SER A 112 -8.82 -5.34 -6.99
C SER A 112 -7.93 -4.10 -7.06
N VAL A 113 -8.43 -2.97 -6.56
CA VAL A 113 -7.64 -1.73 -6.39
C VAL A 113 -6.42 -1.98 -5.51
N LYS A 114 -6.59 -2.71 -4.39
CA LYS A 114 -5.48 -3.08 -3.48
C LYS A 114 -4.41 -3.89 -4.20
N ALA A 115 -4.79 -4.82 -5.08
CA ALA A 115 -3.82 -5.57 -5.89
C ALA A 115 -3.06 -4.66 -6.86
N GLY A 116 -3.74 -3.68 -7.46
CA GLY A 116 -3.12 -2.64 -8.28
C GLY A 116 -2.10 -1.80 -7.51
N LEU A 117 -2.49 -1.30 -6.33
CA LEU A 117 -1.61 -0.51 -5.46
C LEU A 117 -0.40 -1.31 -4.97
N LYS A 118 -0.57 -2.61 -4.66
CA LYS A 118 0.53 -3.50 -4.28
C LYS A 118 1.54 -3.74 -5.41
N SER A 119 1.11 -3.68 -6.66
CA SER A 119 1.97 -3.93 -7.83
C SER A 119 2.82 -2.72 -8.25
N MET A 120 2.51 -1.51 -7.77
CA MET A 120 3.23 -0.29 -8.14
C MET A 120 4.34 0.06 -7.15
N PRO A 121 5.34 0.88 -7.56
CA PRO A 121 6.37 1.36 -6.65
C PRO A 121 5.75 2.17 -5.49
N PHE A 122 6.16 1.88 -4.25
CA PHE A 122 5.64 2.55 -3.05
C PHE A 122 5.82 4.08 -3.06
N ALA A 123 6.88 4.58 -3.71
CA ALA A 123 7.06 6.02 -3.91
C ALA A 123 5.90 6.66 -4.70
N LYS A 124 5.28 5.92 -5.64
CA LYS A 124 4.12 6.39 -6.38
C LYS A 124 2.84 6.34 -5.53
N VAL A 125 2.66 5.30 -4.72
CA VAL A 125 1.54 5.19 -3.77
C VAL A 125 1.59 6.34 -2.75
N GLU A 126 2.77 6.60 -2.20
CA GLU A 126 3.01 7.71 -1.26
C GLU A 126 2.68 9.07 -1.90
N ALA A 127 3.09 9.30 -3.15
CA ALA A 127 2.76 10.52 -3.88
C ALA A 127 1.25 10.69 -4.14
N LEU A 128 0.49 9.58 -4.25
CA LEU A 128 -0.97 9.63 -4.34
C LEU A 128 -1.57 10.02 -2.98
N ILE A 129 -1.12 9.41 -1.89
CA ILE A 129 -1.58 9.72 -0.53
C ILE A 129 -1.30 11.18 -0.14
N GLN A 130 -0.15 11.73 -0.54
CA GLN A 130 0.23 13.11 -0.21
C GLN A 130 -0.53 14.17 -1.02
N ARG A 131 -1.11 13.81 -2.17
CA ARG A 131 -1.86 14.75 -3.02
C ARG A 131 -3.13 15.28 -2.34
N ASP A 132 -3.82 14.46 -1.58
CA ASP A 132 -5.04 14.87 -0.87
C ASP A 132 -4.77 15.90 0.24
N SER A 133 -3.54 15.94 0.75
CA SER A 133 -3.15 16.94 1.75
C SER A 133 -3.07 18.36 1.17
N ILE A 134 -3.02 18.51 -0.16
CA ILE A 134 -2.94 19.82 -0.86
C ILE A 134 -4.32 20.31 -1.31
N ALA A 135 -5.30 19.41 -1.48
CA ALA A 135 -6.64 19.76 -1.98
C ALA A 135 -7.51 20.54 -0.96
N ILE A 136 -7.07 20.72 0.29
CA ILE A 136 -7.82 21.46 1.34
C ILE A 136 -7.45 22.96 1.36
N ILE A 137 -6.49 23.43 0.56
CA ILE A 137 -6.00 24.83 0.60
C ILE A 137 -6.52 25.72 -0.55
N ASN A 138 -7.35 25.22 -1.48
CA ASN A 138 -7.91 26.04 -2.57
C ASN A 138 -9.43 26.15 -2.54
#